data_AF-A0A3A6NYS6-F1
#
_entry.id   AF-A0A3A6NYS6-F1
#
_cell.length_a   1.000
_cell.length_b   1.000
_cell.length_c   1.000
_cell.angle_alpha   90.00
_cell.angle_beta   90.00
_cell.angle_gamma   90.00
#
_symmetry.space_group_name_H-M   'P 1'
#
loop_
_entity.id
_entity.type
_entity.pdbx_description
1 polymer ?
#
loop_
_entity_poly.entity_id
_entity_poly.type
_entity_poly.pdbx_seq_one_letter_code
_entity_poly.pdbx_strand_id
1 'polypeptide(L)'
;MQQRMIDVPSVEAALEAVTLEGYVLQFLPLAFRTEAVCLAAVSTEGCALQFAPPEVCTETVCLMAVSRNPVALQYVPASACTEAICMKAVETDGFALQFVPEKFLVETVCERAVTGNGLALQYVPTPLRTKKVCATALQNHGEALQFVPASQISEALCLTAVAHDGMALRHVPVSQRTPDVCMAAVNTDGYALQFVPPEILTQTLCLAGVTQQGLALQHVPPAFMTDAVCTAAVTQDPHALQYVPDIMKTDALCLAAVQRNGHTLRHVPTHLMTASLCASAVRRNPTAIRHVPEKWRASSSAS
;
A
#
# COMPACT_ATOMS: atom_id res chain seq x y z
N MET A 1 -39.08 29.70 -45.56
CA MET A 1 -39.13 29.92 -44.09
C MET A 1 -38.95 28.56 -43.44
N GLN A 2 -37.92 28.21 -42.69
CA GLN A 2 -36.79 28.91 -42.10
C GLN A 2 -35.61 27.94 -42.14
N GLN A 3 -34.44 28.42 -42.56
CA GLN A 3 -33.17 27.81 -42.18
C GLN A 3 -33.15 27.74 -40.64
N ARG A 4 -33.16 26.54 -40.06
CA ARG A 4 -32.67 26.37 -38.69
C ARG A 4 -31.18 26.65 -38.75
N MET A 5 -30.82 27.92 -38.51
CA MET A 5 -29.51 28.30 -38.02
C MET A 5 -29.19 27.35 -36.86
N ILE A 6 -28.29 26.40 -37.13
CA ILE A 6 -27.58 25.69 -36.08
C ILE A 6 -26.91 26.81 -35.30
N ASP A 7 -27.36 27.04 -34.06
CA ASP A 7 -26.76 28.01 -33.15
C ASP A 7 -25.25 27.77 -33.18
N VAL A 8 -24.52 28.72 -33.76
CA VAL A 8 -23.07 28.72 -33.68
C VAL A 8 -22.81 28.88 -32.18
N PRO A 9 -22.25 27.88 -31.47
CA PRO A 9 -22.08 27.99 -30.03
C PRO A 9 -21.32 29.29 -29.76
N SER A 10 -21.90 30.19 -28.98
CA SER A 10 -21.20 31.40 -28.59
C SER A 10 -19.99 31.01 -27.73
N VAL A 11 -18.96 31.85 -27.69
CA VAL A 11 -17.80 31.63 -26.80
C VAL A 11 -18.27 31.52 -25.34
N GLU A 12 -19.34 32.23 -24.98
CA GLU A 12 -19.99 32.14 -23.67
C GLU A 12 -20.61 30.76 -23.41
N ALA A 13 -21.37 30.20 -24.36
CA ALA A 13 -21.95 28.86 -24.23
C ALA A 13 -20.85 27.78 -24.14
N ALA A 14 -19.76 27.94 -24.90
CA ALA A 14 -18.59 27.07 -24.79
C ALA A 14 -17.95 27.15 -23.41
N LEU A 15 -17.84 28.36 -22.84
CA LEU A 15 -17.25 28.60 -21.53
C LEU A 15 -18.13 28.04 -20.39
N GLU A 16 -19.44 28.24 -20.45
CA GLU A 16 -20.39 27.63 -19.50
C GLU A 16 -20.31 26.10 -19.54
N ALA A 17 -20.27 25.51 -20.74
CA ALA A 17 -20.21 24.06 -20.88
C ALA A 17 -18.95 23.45 -20.26
N VAL A 18 -17.77 24.04 -20.50
CA VAL A 18 -16.51 23.52 -19.94
C VAL A 18 -16.36 23.75 -18.43
N THR A 19 -17.07 24.75 -17.87
CA THR A 19 -17.13 24.96 -16.42
C THR A 19 -17.97 23.92 -15.69
N LEU A 20 -18.90 23.26 -16.39
CA LEU A 20 -19.67 22.15 -15.85
C LEU A 20 -18.91 20.83 -16.01
N GLU A 21 -18.34 20.59 -17.19
CA GLU A 21 -17.61 19.36 -17.53
C GLU A 21 -16.44 19.68 -18.48
N GLY A 22 -15.22 19.58 -17.99
CA GLY A 22 -14.01 19.98 -18.72
C GLY A 22 -13.77 19.17 -20.00
N TYR A 23 -14.12 17.89 -20.00
CA TYR A 23 -14.01 17.02 -21.18
C TYR A 23 -14.93 17.40 -22.34
N VAL A 24 -15.88 18.32 -22.17
CA VAL A 24 -16.67 18.86 -23.29
C VAL A 24 -15.78 19.53 -24.34
N LEU A 25 -14.57 19.96 -23.95
CA LEU A 25 -13.57 20.54 -24.85
C LEU A 25 -13.29 19.67 -26.09
N GLN A 26 -13.41 18.34 -25.97
CA GLN A 26 -13.22 17.40 -27.09
C GLN A 26 -14.22 17.62 -28.25
N PHE A 27 -15.43 18.06 -27.95
CA PHE A 27 -16.52 18.26 -28.92
C PHE A 27 -16.55 19.68 -29.48
N LEU A 28 -15.83 20.62 -28.87
CA LEU A 28 -15.77 22.00 -29.34
C LEU A 28 -14.92 22.11 -30.61
N PRO A 29 -15.37 22.84 -31.66
CA PRO A 29 -14.52 23.18 -32.79
C PRO A 29 -13.27 23.95 -32.36
N LEU A 30 -12.15 23.79 -33.07
CA LEU A 30 -10.88 24.43 -32.75
C LEU A 30 -10.98 25.96 -32.59
N ALA A 31 -11.87 26.60 -33.37
CA ALA A 31 -12.12 28.04 -33.30
C ALA A 31 -12.61 28.52 -31.91
N PHE A 32 -13.23 27.64 -31.10
CA PHE A 32 -13.72 27.95 -29.76
C PHE A 32 -12.76 27.54 -28.65
N ARG A 33 -11.69 26.81 -28.97
CA ARG A 33 -10.67 26.36 -28.01
C ARG A 33 -9.64 27.46 -27.74
N THR A 34 -10.14 28.62 -27.32
CA THR A 34 -9.31 29.75 -26.90
C THR A 34 -8.61 29.45 -25.57
N GLU A 35 -7.61 30.25 -25.21
CA GLU A 35 -6.90 30.12 -23.93
C GLU A 35 -7.87 30.17 -22.74
N ALA A 36 -8.85 31.09 -22.75
CA ALA A 36 -9.83 31.23 -21.67
C ALA A 36 -10.73 29.98 -21.51
N VAL A 37 -11.21 29.43 -22.62
CA VAL A 37 -12.03 28.21 -22.61
C VAL A 37 -11.21 27.00 -22.18
N CYS A 38 -9.97 26.87 -22.68
CA CYS A 38 -9.08 25.78 -22.26
C CYS A 38 -8.69 25.89 -20.78
N LEU A 39 -8.43 27.11 -20.29
CA LEU A 39 -8.14 27.36 -18.88
C LEU A 39 -9.32 26.97 -17.98
N ALA A 40 -10.54 27.33 -18.36
CA ALA A 40 -11.75 26.92 -17.64
C ALA A 40 -11.92 25.39 -17.65
N ALA A 41 -11.71 24.73 -18.79
CA ALA A 41 -11.80 23.28 -18.91
C ALA A 41 -10.76 22.55 -18.04
N VAL A 42 -9.50 22.99 -18.01
CA VAL A 42 -8.46 22.34 -17.20
C VAL A 42 -8.60 22.64 -15.70
N SER A 43 -9.27 23.74 -15.35
CA SER A 43 -9.56 24.09 -13.96
C SER A 43 -10.56 23.13 -13.32
N THR A 44 -11.51 22.61 -14.11
CA THR A 44 -12.45 21.59 -13.67
C THR A 44 -11.79 20.21 -13.71
N GLU A 45 -11.23 19.83 -14.86
CA GLU A 45 -10.61 18.54 -15.12
C GLU A 45 -9.24 18.69 -15.80
N GLY A 46 -8.15 18.50 -15.05
CA GLY A 46 -6.79 18.75 -15.54
C GLY A 46 -6.42 18.01 -16.85
N CYS A 47 -6.93 16.79 -17.04
CA CYS A 47 -6.68 16.00 -18.26
C CYS A 47 -7.45 16.50 -19.50
N ALA A 48 -8.35 17.48 -19.37
CA ALA A 48 -8.96 18.14 -20.53
C ALA A 48 -7.91 18.79 -21.44
N LEU A 49 -6.70 19.06 -20.92
CA LEU A 49 -5.55 19.57 -21.68
C LEU A 49 -5.25 18.76 -22.95
N GLN A 50 -5.56 17.45 -22.97
CA GLN A 50 -5.38 16.60 -24.16
C GLN A 50 -6.14 17.10 -25.40
N PHE A 51 -7.18 17.90 -25.22
CA PHE A 51 -7.99 18.47 -26.29
C PHE A 51 -7.65 19.93 -26.59
N ALA A 52 -6.74 20.55 -25.83
CA ALA A 52 -6.31 21.92 -26.08
C ALA A 52 -5.37 21.97 -27.31
N PRO A 53 -5.53 22.96 -28.20
CA PRO A 53 -4.57 23.19 -29.27
C PRO A 53 -3.18 23.52 -28.69
N PRO A 54 -2.08 23.03 -29.29
CA PRO A 54 -0.72 23.30 -28.78
C PRO A 54 -0.39 24.80 -28.67
N GLU A 55 -1.01 25.64 -29.49
CA GLU A 55 -0.79 27.09 -29.53
C GLU A 55 -1.35 27.81 -28.28
N VAL A 56 -2.35 27.24 -27.61
CA VAL A 56 -2.97 27.83 -26.40
C VAL A 56 -2.47 27.19 -25.12
N CYS A 57 -1.58 26.19 -25.21
CA CYS A 57 -0.93 25.57 -24.06
C CYS A 57 0.17 26.49 -23.51
N THR A 58 -0.24 27.63 -22.96
CA THR A 58 0.62 28.57 -22.25
C THR A 58 1.04 27.99 -20.89
N GLU A 59 2.04 28.59 -20.26
CA GLU A 59 2.52 28.14 -18.94
C GLU A 59 1.40 28.15 -17.89
N THR A 60 0.50 29.13 -17.94
CA THR A 60 -0.65 29.26 -17.01
C THR A 60 -1.64 28.11 -17.17
N VAL A 61 -2.01 27.76 -18.40
CA VAL A 61 -2.93 26.65 -18.71
C VAL A 61 -2.31 25.32 -18.28
N CYS A 62 -1.04 25.10 -18.62
CA CYS A 62 -0.32 23.87 -18.25
C CYS A 62 -0.15 23.73 -16.73
N LEU A 63 0.22 24.80 -16.02
CA LEU A 63 0.35 24.79 -14.56
C LEU A 63 -1.00 24.52 -13.88
N MET A 64 -2.09 25.12 -14.37
CA MET A 64 -3.43 24.86 -13.86
C MET A 64 -3.82 23.39 -14.05
N ALA A 65 -3.62 22.87 -15.26
CA ALA A 65 -3.93 21.48 -15.61
C ALA A 65 -3.18 20.49 -14.71
N VAL A 66 -1.87 20.67 -14.58
CA VAL A 66 -0.99 19.82 -13.78
C VAL A 66 -1.28 19.94 -12.28
N SER A 67 -1.59 21.14 -11.79
CA SER A 67 -1.98 21.33 -10.39
C SER A 67 -3.31 20.64 -10.06
N ARG A 68 -4.19 20.50 -11.06
CA ARG A 68 -5.48 19.82 -10.91
C ARG A 68 -5.36 18.30 -11.03
N ASN A 69 -4.57 17.83 -12.00
CA ASN A 69 -4.26 16.42 -12.18
C ASN A 69 -2.81 16.28 -12.70
N PRO A 70 -1.89 15.71 -11.92
CA PRO A 70 -0.48 15.60 -12.33
C PRO A 70 -0.27 14.75 -13.59
N VAL A 71 -1.19 13.82 -13.89
CA VAL A 71 -1.19 13.01 -15.11
C VAL A 71 -1.36 13.88 -16.36
N ALA A 72 -1.91 15.09 -16.23
CA ALA A 72 -2.05 16.03 -17.35
C ALA A 72 -0.70 16.43 -17.96
N LEU A 73 0.42 16.24 -17.25
CA LEU A 73 1.77 16.48 -17.77
C LEU A 73 2.02 15.72 -19.08
N GLN A 74 1.44 14.52 -19.25
CA GLN A 74 1.60 13.72 -20.47
C GLN A 74 1.05 14.40 -21.74
N TYR A 75 0.14 15.37 -21.57
CA TYR A 75 -0.50 16.11 -22.66
C TYR A 75 0.12 17.48 -22.89
N VAL A 76 1.10 17.89 -22.07
CA VAL A 76 1.80 19.17 -22.24
C VAL A 76 2.66 19.10 -23.51
N PRO A 77 2.50 20.02 -24.47
CA PRO A 77 3.35 20.05 -25.66
C PRO A 77 4.81 20.26 -25.28
N ALA A 78 5.72 19.59 -26.00
CA ALA A 78 7.17 19.70 -25.75
C ALA A 78 7.69 21.15 -25.86
N SER A 79 7.05 21.99 -26.68
CA SER A 79 7.37 23.42 -26.81
C SER A 79 6.98 24.26 -25.58
N ALA A 80 5.97 23.84 -24.84
CA ALA A 80 5.45 24.53 -23.65
C ALA A 80 5.96 23.94 -22.34
N CYS A 81 6.58 22.76 -22.37
CA CYS A 81 7.08 22.10 -21.18
C CYS A 81 8.29 22.85 -20.58
N THR A 82 8.14 23.31 -19.34
CA THR A 82 9.19 23.97 -18.56
C THR A 82 9.54 23.16 -17.31
N GLU A 83 10.68 23.45 -16.69
CA GLU A 83 11.06 22.86 -15.41
C GLU A 83 10.03 23.16 -14.31
N ALA A 84 9.44 24.35 -14.30
CA ALA A 84 8.42 24.74 -13.33
C ALA A 84 7.16 23.87 -13.42
N ILE A 85 6.71 23.54 -14.63
CA ILE A 85 5.55 22.65 -14.85
C ILE A 85 5.88 21.23 -14.37
N CYS A 86 7.05 20.71 -14.74
CA CYS A 86 7.52 19.38 -14.30
C CYS A 86 7.62 19.29 -12.77
N MET A 87 8.23 20.29 -12.14
CA MET A 87 8.35 20.38 -10.68
C MET A 87 6.98 20.43 -10.02
N LYS A 88 6.06 21.25 -10.53
CA LYS A 88 4.70 21.34 -9.98
C LYS A 88 3.94 20.02 -10.05
N ALA A 89 4.12 19.26 -11.14
CA ALA A 89 3.52 17.94 -11.31
C ALA A 89 4.02 16.98 -10.23
N VAL A 90 5.33 16.90 -10.10
CA VAL A 90 6.03 16.00 -9.18
C VAL A 90 5.78 16.35 -7.71
N GLU A 91 5.63 17.64 -7.39
CA GLU A 91 5.24 18.10 -6.05
C GLU A 91 3.81 17.68 -5.66
N THR A 92 2.93 17.56 -6.64
CA THR A 92 1.52 17.21 -6.42
C THR A 92 1.35 15.69 -6.32
N ASP A 93 2.03 14.93 -7.17
CA ASP A 93 2.14 13.47 -7.08
C ASP A 93 3.50 13.01 -7.61
N GLY A 94 4.27 12.29 -6.78
CA GLY A 94 5.57 11.76 -7.17
C GLY A 94 5.52 10.84 -8.39
N PHE A 95 4.40 10.16 -8.66
CA PHE A 95 4.23 9.32 -9.85
C PHE A 95 4.12 10.11 -11.15
N ALA A 96 3.94 11.44 -11.10
CA ALA A 96 4.00 12.28 -12.29
C ALA A 96 5.39 12.27 -12.94
N LEU A 97 6.43 11.82 -12.22
CA LEU A 97 7.79 11.66 -12.76
C LEU A 97 7.83 10.81 -14.03
N GLN A 98 6.92 9.85 -14.19
CA GLN A 98 6.84 9.00 -15.39
C GLN A 98 6.54 9.78 -16.69
N PHE A 99 5.97 10.98 -16.57
CA PHE A 99 5.61 11.84 -17.70
C PHE A 99 6.60 13.00 -17.89
N VAL A 100 7.60 13.13 -17.02
CA VAL A 100 8.62 14.18 -17.12
C VAL A 100 9.55 13.88 -18.31
N PRO A 101 9.72 14.81 -19.26
CA PRO A 101 10.65 14.61 -20.37
C PRO A 101 12.09 14.42 -19.88
N GLU A 102 12.88 13.59 -20.57
CA GLU A 102 14.26 13.27 -20.20
C GLU A 102 15.14 14.52 -19.98
N LYS A 103 14.90 15.58 -20.76
CA LYS A 103 15.59 16.88 -20.64
C LYS A 103 15.47 17.49 -19.24
N PHE A 104 14.37 17.24 -18.53
CA PHE A 104 14.08 17.78 -17.20
C PHE A 104 14.27 16.73 -16.09
N LEU A 105 14.69 15.50 -16.41
CA LEU A 105 15.04 14.50 -15.40
C LEU A 105 16.41 14.82 -14.83
N VAL A 106 16.41 15.62 -13.76
CA VAL A 106 17.58 15.97 -12.96
C VAL A 106 17.41 15.48 -11.52
N GLU A 107 18.50 15.45 -10.76
CA GLU A 107 18.50 14.94 -9.38
C GLU A 107 17.49 15.66 -8.48
N THR A 108 17.32 16.98 -8.61
CA THR A 108 16.37 17.77 -7.80
C THR A 108 14.92 17.37 -8.03
N VAL A 109 14.53 17.14 -9.28
CA VAL A 109 13.18 16.67 -9.67
C VAL A 109 12.95 15.26 -9.15
N CYS A 110 13.94 14.37 -9.33
CA CYS A 110 13.86 12.98 -8.85
C CYS A 110 13.76 12.91 -7.32
N GLU A 111 14.57 13.69 -6.61
CA GLU A 111 14.55 13.80 -5.14
C GLU A 111 13.18 14.29 -4.66
N ARG A 112 12.61 15.33 -5.31
CA ARG A 112 11.26 15.80 -4.97
C ARG A 112 10.20 14.72 -5.19
N ALA A 113 10.29 13.96 -6.28
CA ALA A 113 9.34 12.87 -6.58
C ALA A 113 9.34 11.80 -5.49
N VAL A 114 10.53 11.32 -5.12
CA VAL A 114 10.65 10.27 -4.08
C VAL A 114 10.35 10.79 -2.68
N THR A 115 10.49 12.10 -2.46
CA THR A 115 10.06 12.76 -1.22
C THR A 115 8.54 12.80 -1.09
N GLY A 116 7.80 12.97 -2.19
CA GLY A 116 6.33 12.91 -2.19
C GLY A 116 5.80 11.46 -2.12
N ASN A 117 6.46 10.53 -2.82
CA ASN A 117 6.10 9.12 -2.84
C ASN A 117 7.33 8.25 -3.11
N GLY A 118 7.76 7.45 -2.12
CA GLY A 118 8.96 6.61 -2.24
C GLY A 118 8.94 5.63 -3.42
N LEU A 119 7.76 5.16 -3.83
CA LEU A 119 7.61 4.26 -4.99
C LEU A 119 7.87 4.95 -6.33
N ALA A 120 7.92 6.29 -6.38
CA ALA A 120 8.30 7.03 -7.58
C ALA A 120 9.73 6.70 -8.05
N LEU A 121 10.56 6.08 -7.20
CA LEU A 121 11.88 5.58 -7.55
C LEU A 121 11.87 4.65 -8.77
N GLN A 122 10.75 3.95 -9.02
CA GLN A 122 10.59 3.11 -10.22
C GLN A 122 10.76 3.87 -11.53
N TYR A 123 10.39 5.15 -11.57
CA TYR A 123 10.47 6.02 -12.74
C TYR A 123 11.77 6.83 -12.81
N VAL A 124 12.57 6.83 -11.74
CA VAL A 124 13.89 7.49 -11.74
C VAL A 124 14.84 6.67 -12.63
N PRO A 125 15.52 7.29 -13.62
CA PRO A 125 16.54 6.61 -14.40
C PRO A 125 17.66 6.05 -13.54
N THR A 126 18.16 4.85 -13.85
CA THR A 126 19.23 4.18 -13.09
C THR A 126 20.45 5.06 -12.79
N PRO A 127 20.95 5.90 -13.73
CA PRO A 127 22.08 6.79 -13.45
C PRO A 127 21.80 7.85 -12.37
N LEU A 128 20.52 8.23 -12.17
CA LEU A 128 20.07 9.22 -11.20
C LEU A 128 19.60 8.61 -9.87
N ARG A 129 19.59 7.27 -9.76
CA ARG A 129 19.35 6.56 -8.49
C ARG A 129 20.61 6.64 -7.63
N THR A 130 20.94 7.84 -7.15
CA THR A 130 22.06 8.04 -6.22
C THR A 130 21.70 7.45 -4.86
N LYS A 131 22.71 7.20 -4.01
CA LYS A 131 22.47 6.73 -2.63
C LYS A 131 21.53 7.65 -1.85
N LYS A 132 21.60 8.96 -2.11
CA LYS A 132 20.75 9.98 -1.47
C LYS A 132 19.29 9.83 -1.91
N VAL A 133 19.04 9.73 -3.21
CA VAL A 133 17.68 9.54 -3.76
C VAL A 133 17.09 8.22 -3.27
N CYS A 134 17.86 7.13 -3.30
CA CYS A 134 17.44 5.83 -2.79
C CYS A 134 17.13 5.87 -1.27
N ALA A 135 17.97 6.51 -0.46
CA ALA A 135 17.73 6.65 0.97
C ALA A 135 16.46 7.45 1.27
N THR A 136 16.23 8.54 0.54
CA THR A 136 15.01 9.37 0.67
C THR A 136 13.76 8.57 0.29
N ALA A 137 13.83 7.80 -0.79
CA ALA A 137 12.74 6.92 -1.20
C ALA A 137 12.39 5.87 -0.13
N LEU A 138 13.41 5.24 0.47
CA LEU A 138 13.24 4.21 1.51
C LEU A 138 12.70 4.76 2.82
N GLN A 139 13.03 6.00 3.18
CA GLN A 139 12.47 6.67 4.36
C GLN A 139 10.97 6.94 4.23
N ASN A 140 10.48 7.18 3.02
CA ASN A 140 9.06 7.35 2.76
C ASN A 140 8.31 6.03 2.55
N HIS A 141 8.96 5.04 1.92
CA HIS A 141 8.32 3.77 1.60
C HIS A 141 9.33 2.63 1.49
N GLY A 142 9.32 1.70 2.46
CA GLY A 142 10.31 0.62 2.52
C GLY A 142 10.27 -0.32 1.30
N GLU A 143 9.09 -0.55 0.68
CA GLU A 143 8.99 -1.34 -0.57
C GLU A 143 9.71 -0.69 -1.77
N ALA A 144 10.14 0.58 -1.68
CA ALA A 144 10.96 1.20 -2.72
C ALA A 144 12.31 0.48 -2.92
N LEU A 145 12.74 -0.35 -1.97
CA LEU A 145 13.94 -1.18 -2.08
C LEU A 145 13.96 -2.04 -3.34
N GLN A 146 12.79 -2.47 -3.83
CA GLN A 146 12.67 -3.25 -5.06
C GLN A 146 13.22 -2.54 -6.31
N PHE A 147 13.28 -1.20 -6.28
CA PHE A 147 13.78 -0.37 -7.38
C PHE A 147 15.22 0.12 -7.15
N VAL A 148 15.83 -0.17 -6.00
CA VAL A 148 17.22 0.21 -5.74
C VAL A 148 18.15 -0.68 -6.59
N PRO A 149 19.14 -0.10 -7.29
CA PRO A 149 20.11 -0.90 -8.04
C PRO A 149 20.85 -1.89 -7.12
N ALA A 150 20.97 -3.15 -7.53
CA ALA A 150 21.59 -4.20 -6.72
C ALA A 150 23.02 -3.85 -6.26
N SER A 151 23.76 -3.07 -7.06
CA SER A 151 25.11 -2.58 -6.74
C SER A 151 25.16 -1.58 -5.59
N GLN A 152 24.03 -0.97 -5.22
CA GLN A 152 23.93 0.03 -4.16
C GLN A 152 23.30 -0.52 -2.88
N ILE A 153 22.68 -1.71 -2.93
CA ILE A 153 22.07 -2.32 -1.75
C ILE A 153 23.16 -2.61 -0.73
N SER A 154 23.04 -1.94 0.42
CA SER A 154 23.90 -2.11 1.58
C SER A 154 23.04 -2.42 2.79
N GLU A 155 23.66 -3.01 3.81
CA GLU A 155 22.99 -3.29 5.09
C GLU A 155 22.31 -2.05 5.68
N ALA A 156 22.92 -0.87 5.59
CA ALA A 156 22.33 0.38 6.07
C ALA A 156 21.03 0.77 5.32
N LEU A 157 20.97 0.56 4.00
CA LEU A 157 19.74 0.78 3.23
C LEU A 157 18.70 -0.29 3.55
N CYS A 158 19.10 -1.55 3.70
CA CYS A 158 18.21 -2.63 4.12
C CYS A 158 17.58 -2.33 5.48
N LEU A 159 18.38 -1.91 6.47
CA LEU A 159 17.91 -1.52 7.79
C LEU A 159 16.92 -0.35 7.73
N THR A 160 17.22 0.66 6.91
CA THR A 160 16.30 1.79 6.68
C THR A 160 14.98 1.30 6.09
N ALA A 161 15.03 0.45 5.05
CA ALA A 161 13.84 -0.09 4.40
C ALA A 161 12.95 -0.86 5.37
N VAL A 162 13.53 -1.81 6.12
CA VAL A 162 12.77 -2.69 7.03
C VAL A 162 12.31 -1.99 8.31
N ALA A 163 12.96 -0.89 8.70
CA ALA A 163 12.51 -0.06 9.81
C ALA A 163 11.22 0.71 9.48
N HIS A 164 11.04 1.12 8.22
CA HIS A 164 9.83 1.79 7.76
C HIS A 164 8.74 0.82 7.29
N ASP A 165 9.12 -0.33 6.76
CA ASP A 165 8.21 -1.39 6.33
C ASP A 165 8.85 -2.78 6.50
N GLY A 166 8.42 -3.55 7.51
CA GLY A 166 8.98 -4.88 7.77
C GLY A 166 8.82 -5.85 6.59
N MET A 167 7.80 -5.66 5.75
CA MET A 167 7.58 -6.49 4.56
C MET A 167 8.60 -6.21 3.44
N ALA A 168 9.33 -5.08 3.50
CA ALA A 168 10.43 -4.78 2.58
C ALA A 168 11.53 -5.86 2.60
N LEU A 169 11.61 -6.68 3.66
CA LEU A 169 12.52 -7.82 3.74
C LEU A 169 12.42 -8.76 2.53
N ARG A 170 11.24 -8.87 1.90
CA ARG A 170 11.03 -9.67 0.68
C ARG A 170 11.90 -9.22 -0.50
N HIS A 171 12.25 -7.93 -0.55
CA HIS A 171 13.06 -7.31 -1.60
C HIS A 171 14.55 -7.22 -1.22
N VAL A 172 14.89 -7.46 0.05
CA VAL A 172 16.29 -7.57 0.49
C VAL A 172 16.92 -8.83 -0.13
N PRO A 173 18.06 -8.73 -0.83
CA PRO A 173 18.80 -9.90 -1.31
C PRO A 173 19.17 -10.83 -0.16
N VAL A 174 19.10 -12.15 -0.37
CA VAL A 174 19.38 -13.14 0.68
C VAL A 174 20.77 -12.94 1.32
N SER A 175 21.76 -12.53 0.53
CA SER A 175 23.12 -12.22 1.02
C SER A 175 23.20 -11.02 1.98
N GLN A 176 22.17 -10.17 2.03
CA GLN A 176 22.05 -8.99 2.89
C GLN A 176 21.00 -9.18 4.01
N ARG A 177 20.38 -10.36 4.10
CA ARG A 177 19.47 -10.73 5.20
C ARG A 177 20.30 -11.18 6.40
N THR A 178 20.99 -10.23 7.03
CA THR A 178 21.71 -10.47 8.27
C THR A 178 20.72 -10.69 9.43
N PRO A 179 21.15 -11.32 10.54
CA PRO A 179 20.29 -11.45 11.73
C PRO A 179 19.71 -10.11 12.20
N ASP A 180 20.48 -9.03 12.10
CA ASP A 180 20.05 -7.69 12.51
C ASP A 180 18.97 -7.13 11.57
N VAL A 181 19.14 -7.26 10.25
CA VAL A 181 18.12 -6.85 9.27
C VAL A 181 16.84 -7.66 9.43
N CYS A 182 16.93 -8.99 9.61
CA CYS A 182 15.77 -9.83 9.85
C CYS A 182 15.08 -9.51 11.18
N MET A 183 15.86 -9.23 12.22
CA MET A 183 15.28 -8.87 13.51
C MET A 183 14.58 -7.51 13.47
N ALA A 184 15.18 -6.51 12.81
CA ALA A 184 14.55 -5.22 12.58
C ALA A 184 13.23 -5.38 11.81
N ALA A 185 13.24 -6.16 10.72
CA ALA A 185 12.04 -6.42 9.91
C ALA A 185 10.92 -7.08 10.71
N VAL A 186 11.24 -8.12 11.50
CA VAL A 186 10.27 -8.86 12.31
C VAL A 186 9.69 -8.01 13.45
N ASN A 187 10.50 -7.13 14.03
CA ASN A 187 10.03 -6.18 15.04
C ASN A 187 9.10 -5.12 14.45
N THR A 188 9.30 -4.72 13.19
CA THR A 188 8.39 -3.82 12.47
C THR A 188 7.10 -4.56 12.07
N ASP A 189 7.22 -5.74 11.44
CA ASP A 189 6.11 -6.56 10.99
C ASP A 189 6.38 -8.05 11.27
N GLY A 190 5.57 -8.65 12.15
CA GLY A 190 5.72 -10.06 12.53
C GLY A 190 5.60 -11.03 11.35
N TYR A 191 4.84 -10.69 10.30
CA TYR A 191 4.74 -11.51 9.10
C TYR A 191 6.01 -11.51 8.24
N ALA A 192 6.97 -10.60 8.49
CA ALA A 192 8.27 -10.63 7.86
C ALA A 192 9.02 -11.95 8.12
N LEU A 193 8.64 -12.71 9.16
CA LEU A 193 9.13 -14.07 9.42
C LEU A 193 9.10 -14.98 8.18
N GLN A 194 8.10 -14.83 7.30
CA GLN A 194 7.99 -15.65 6.10
C GLN A 194 9.16 -15.46 5.10
N PHE A 195 9.89 -14.35 5.20
CA PHE A 195 11.03 -14.03 4.34
C PHE A 195 12.39 -14.22 5.03
N VAL A 196 12.41 -14.66 6.28
CA VAL A 196 13.66 -14.95 6.98
C VAL A 196 14.25 -16.24 6.42
N PRO A 197 15.52 -16.25 5.97
CA PRO A 197 16.20 -17.46 5.53
C PRO A 197 16.24 -18.53 6.63
N PRO A 198 15.98 -19.81 6.31
CA PRO A 198 16.00 -20.90 7.29
C PRO A 198 17.31 -20.99 8.10
N GLU A 199 18.44 -20.62 7.49
CA GLU A 199 19.78 -20.71 8.08
C GLU A 199 20.00 -19.75 9.25
N ILE A 200 19.27 -18.63 9.29
CA ILE A 200 19.38 -17.63 10.36
C ILE A 200 18.15 -17.59 11.25
N LEU A 201 17.14 -18.41 10.98
CA LEU A 201 15.94 -18.47 11.77
C LEU A 201 16.25 -19.03 13.16
N THR A 202 15.86 -18.30 14.20
CA THR A 202 16.07 -18.69 15.59
C THR A 202 14.75 -18.67 16.37
N GLN A 203 14.74 -19.32 17.52
CA GLN A 203 13.61 -19.23 18.45
C GLN A 203 13.35 -17.78 18.89
N THR A 204 14.40 -16.95 19.02
CA THR A 204 14.25 -15.53 19.38
C THR A 204 13.56 -14.73 18.29
N LEU A 205 13.91 -14.95 17.02
CA LEU A 205 13.21 -14.38 15.85
C LEU A 205 11.74 -14.82 15.83
N CYS A 206 11.49 -16.12 15.96
CA CYS A 206 10.14 -16.67 15.96
C CYS A 206 9.30 -16.06 17.09
N LEU A 207 9.86 -15.97 18.31
CA LEU A 207 9.19 -15.38 19.46
C LEU A 207 8.87 -13.90 19.20
N ALA A 208 9.84 -13.11 18.72
CA ALA A 208 9.62 -11.70 18.40
C ALA A 208 8.47 -11.52 17.39
N GLY A 209 8.45 -12.30 16.30
CA GLY A 209 7.42 -12.19 15.28
C GLY A 209 6.03 -12.54 15.80
N VAL A 210 5.88 -13.61 16.58
CA VAL A 210 4.57 -13.95 17.17
C VAL A 210 4.14 -12.99 18.28
N THR A 211 5.08 -12.38 18.99
CA THR A 211 4.76 -11.34 19.98
C THR A 211 4.31 -10.04 19.32
N GLN A 212 4.84 -9.74 18.13
CA GLN A 212 4.41 -8.59 17.33
C GLN A 212 3.05 -8.87 16.70
N GLN A 213 2.88 -10.02 16.05
CA GLN A 213 1.64 -10.46 15.41
C GLN A 213 1.45 -11.97 15.57
N GLY A 214 0.46 -12.38 16.38
CA GLY A 214 0.28 -13.77 16.81
C GLY A 214 0.02 -14.75 15.67
N LEU A 215 -0.62 -14.28 14.60
CA LEU A 215 -0.86 -15.06 13.38
C LEU A 215 0.42 -15.34 12.57
N ALA A 216 1.53 -14.65 12.84
CA ALA A 216 2.84 -14.97 12.26
C ALA A 216 3.31 -16.39 12.65
N LEU A 217 2.67 -17.03 13.64
CA LEU A 217 2.89 -18.42 14.01
C LEU A 217 2.75 -19.37 12.80
N GLN A 218 1.93 -19.02 11.80
CA GLN A 218 1.80 -19.81 10.57
C GLN A 218 3.10 -19.95 9.75
N HIS A 219 4.05 -19.03 9.96
CA HIS A 219 5.35 -19.03 9.29
C HIS A 219 6.47 -19.61 10.16
N VAL A 220 6.18 -20.00 11.40
CA VAL A 220 7.16 -20.62 12.30
C VAL A 220 7.30 -22.10 11.96
N PRO A 221 8.49 -22.60 11.61
CA PRO A 221 8.70 -24.02 11.36
C PRO A 221 8.46 -24.86 12.62
N PRO A 222 8.02 -26.13 12.48
CA PRO A 222 7.77 -27.02 13.61
C PRO A 222 8.95 -27.16 14.58
N ALA A 223 10.19 -27.09 14.09
CA ALA A 223 11.40 -27.17 14.91
C ALA A 223 11.53 -26.04 15.96
N PHE A 224 10.86 -24.89 15.74
CA PHE A 224 10.87 -23.74 16.64
C PHE A 224 9.54 -23.53 17.38
N MET A 225 8.56 -24.43 17.17
CA MET A 225 7.31 -24.42 17.91
C MET A 225 7.56 -24.94 19.33
N THR A 226 7.70 -24.02 20.26
CA THR A 226 7.83 -24.30 21.70
C THR A 226 6.60 -23.80 22.43
N ASP A 227 6.35 -24.32 23.63
CA ASP A 227 5.24 -23.87 24.47
C ASP A 227 5.25 -22.36 24.67
N ALA A 228 6.45 -21.77 24.82
CA ALA A 228 6.62 -20.32 24.93
C ALA A 228 6.14 -19.58 23.66
N VAL A 229 6.54 -20.04 22.47
CA VAL A 229 6.15 -19.41 21.20
C VAL A 229 4.65 -19.57 20.94
N CYS A 230 4.09 -20.77 21.13
CA CYS A 230 2.66 -21.02 20.94
C CYS A 230 1.81 -20.23 21.95
N THR A 231 2.24 -20.17 23.21
CA THR A 231 1.54 -19.38 24.24
C THR A 231 1.62 -17.90 23.95
N ALA A 232 2.77 -17.37 23.55
CA ALA A 232 2.92 -15.98 23.16
C ALA A 232 2.01 -15.62 21.96
N ALA A 233 1.99 -16.47 20.92
CA ALA A 233 1.16 -16.28 19.74
C ALA A 233 -0.34 -16.22 20.06
N VAL A 234 -0.84 -17.20 20.82
CA VAL A 234 -2.27 -17.29 21.23
C VAL A 234 -2.64 -16.16 22.19
N THR A 235 -1.70 -15.75 23.04
CA THR A 235 -1.89 -14.60 23.92
C THR A 235 -1.93 -13.29 23.13
N GLN A 236 -1.20 -13.17 22.03
CA GLN A 236 -1.27 -12.00 21.15
C GLN A 236 -2.60 -12.02 20.36
N ASP A 237 -2.85 -13.08 19.59
CA ASP A 237 -4.09 -13.31 18.83
C ASP A 237 -4.65 -14.72 19.12
N PRO A 238 -5.85 -14.82 19.73
CA PRO A 238 -6.50 -16.10 20.01
C PRO A 238 -6.69 -17.01 18.78
N HIS A 239 -6.82 -16.45 17.57
CA HIS A 239 -6.95 -17.24 16.34
C HIS A 239 -5.67 -17.97 15.96
N ALA A 240 -4.51 -17.59 16.50
CA ALA A 240 -3.24 -18.30 16.31
C ALA A 240 -3.32 -19.76 16.79
N LEU A 241 -4.28 -20.11 17.65
CA LEU A 241 -4.55 -21.48 18.08
C LEU A 241 -4.75 -22.45 16.90
N GLN A 242 -5.20 -21.96 15.74
CA GLN A 242 -5.35 -22.77 14.54
C GLN A 242 -4.04 -23.33 13.97
N TYR A 243 -2.92 -22.65 14.24
CA TYR A 243 -1.59 -23.03 13.77
C TYR A 243 -0.79 -23.79 14.84
N VAL A 244 -1.28 -23.88 16.07
CA VAL A 244 -0.65 -24.68 17.13
C VAL A 244 -0.87 -26.17 16.82
N PRO A 245 0.17 -27.01 16.83
CA PRO A 245 0.02 -28.45 16.69
C PRO A 245 -0.89 -29.03 17.76
N ASP A 246 -1.76 -29.98 17.42
CA ASP A 246 -2.73 -30.55 18.37
C ASP A 246 -2.07 -31.16 19.61
N ILE A 247 -0.87 -31.74 19.47
CA ILE A 247 -0.08 -32.28 20.60
C ILE A 247 0.37 -31.22 21.61
N MET A 248 0.42 -29.94 21.21
CA MET A 248 0.83 -28.81 22.06
C MET A 248 -0.37 -28.01 22.60
N LYS A 249 -1.59 -28.35 22.18
CA LYS A 249 -2.80 -27.70 22.70
C LYS A 249 -3.09 -28.24 24.09
N THR A 250 -2.84 -27.42 25.11
CA THR A 250 -3.20 -27.74 26.49
C THR A 250 -4.58 -27.19 26.84
N ASP A 251 -5.21 -27.74 27.88
CA ASP A 251 -6.48 -27.20 28.42
C ASP A 251 -6.34 -25.71 28.77
N ALA A 252 -5.22 -25.34 29.39
CA ALA A 252 -4.94 -23.96 29.78
C ALA A 252 -4.85 -23.03 28.56
N LEU A 253 -4.13 -23.44 27.52
CA LEU A 253 -3.98 -22.65 26.29
C LEU A 253 -5.31 -22.48 25.54
N CYS A 254 -6.08 -23.58 25.40
CA CYS A 254 -7.38 -23.56 24.75
C CYS A 254 -8.38 -22.69 25.53
N LEU A 255 -8.39 -22.80 26.87
CA LEU A 255 -9.23 -21.97 27.73
C LEU A 255 -8.89 -20.49 27.59
N ALA A 256 -7.59 -20.14 27.63
CA ALA A 256 -7.14 -18.77 27.47
C ALA A 256 -7.57 -18.17 26.12
N ALA A 257 -7.45 -18.93 25.02
CA ALA A 257 -7.89 -18.50 23.69
C ALA A 257 -9.41 -18.26 23.64
N VAL A 258 -10.20 -19.23 24.14
CA VAL A 258 -11.67 -19.19 24.12
C VAL A 258 -12.23 -18.06 24.97
N GLN A 259 -11.62 -17.79 26.13
CA GLN A 259 -12.03 -16.67 26.99
C GLN A 259 -11.83 -15.31 26.33
N ARG A 260 -10.83 -15.18 25.44
CA ARG A 260 -10.63 -13.96 24.67
C ARG A 260 -11.58 -13.87 23.49
N ASN A 261 -11.74 -14.95 22.73
CA ASN A 261 -12.65 -15.03 21.59
C ASN A 261 -13.27 -16.43 21.50
N GLY A 262 -14.58 -16.52 21.70
CA GLY A 262 -15.31 -17.78 21.70
C GLY A 262 -15.32 -18.49 20.35
N HIS A 263 -15.09 -17.78 19.24
CA HIS A 263 -14.96 -18.40 17.92
C HIS A 263 -13.73 -19.31 17.78
N THR A 264 -12.73 -19.15 18.65
CA THR A 264 -11.55 -20.04 18.68
C THR A 264 -11.90 -21.47 19.07
N LEU A 265 -13.09 -21.72 19.65
CA LEU A 265 -13.58 -23.07 19.95
C LEU A 265 -13.52 -23.99 18.72
N ARG A 266 -13.69 -23.46 17.50
CA ARG A 266 -13.59 -24.22 16.24
C ARG A 266 -12.22 -24.88 16.03
N HIS A 267 -11.18 -24.39 16.70
CA HIS A 267 -9.79 -24.82 16.58
C HIS A 267 -9.32 -25.67 17.76
N VAL A 268 -10.19 -25.89 18.76
CA VAL A 268 -9.91 -26.74 19.92
C VAL A 268 -10.15 -28.21 19.53
N PRO A 269 -9.22 -29.14 19.82
CA PRO A 269 -9.43 -30.57 19.61
C PRO A 269 -10.63 -31.09 20.38
N THR A 270 -11.40 -32.01 19.76
CA THR A 270 -12.65 -32.53 20.33
C THR A 270 -12.48 -33.20 21.69
N HIS A 271 -11.32 -33.79 21.97
CA HIS A 271 -11.01 -34.44 23.24
C HIS A 271 -10.76 -33.44 24.39
N LEU A 272 -10.36 -32.19 24.10
CA LEU A 272 -10.18 -31.12 25.09
C LEU A 272 -11.44 -30.27 25.27
N MET A 273 -12.47 -30.49 24.44
CA MET A 273 -13.72 -29.79 24.62
C MET A 273 -14.43 -30.30 25.88
N THR A 274 -14.66 -29.40 26.83
CA THR A 274 -15.47 -29.65 28.03
C THR A 274 -16.74 -28.83 27.99
N ALA A 275 -17.76 -29.22 28.75
CA ALA A 275 -18.99 -28.45 28.85
C ALA A 275 -18.73 -27.02 29.37
N SER A 276 -17.79 -26.86 30.32
CA SER A 276 -17.38 -25.56 30.86
C SER A 276 -16.69 -24.68 29.80
N LEU A 277 -15.78 -25.25 29.00
CA LEU A 277 -15.11 -24.55 27.90
C LEU A 277 -16.12 -24.11 26.82
N CYS A 278 -17.03 -25.01 26.42
CA CYS A 278 -18.08 -24.71 25.45
C CYS A 278 -19.02 -23.60 25.95
N ALA A 279 -19.43 -23.67 27.22
CA ALA A 279 -20.24 -22.61 27.83
C ALA A 279 -19.47 -21.28 27.88
N SER A 280 -18.17 -21.30 28.15
CA SER A 280 -17.32 -20.10 28.09
C SER A 280 -17.28 -19.51 26.69
N ALA A 281 -17.14 -20.34 25.66
CA ALA A 281 -17.13 -19.91 24.25
C ALA A 281 -18.44 -19.22 23.85
N VAL A 282 -19.59 -19.84 24.16
CA VAL A 282 -20.92 -19.31 23.82
C VAL A 282 -21.21 -18.03 24.60
N ARG A 283 -20.81 -17.95 25.88
CA ARG A 283 -20.93 -16.71 26.67
C ARG A 283 -20.14 -15.56 26.06
N ARG A 284 -18.97 -15.85 25.48
CA ARG A 284 -18.12 -14.83 24.85
C ARG A 284 -18.62 -14.44 23.46
N ASN A 285 -19.03 -15.41 22.66
CA ASN A 285 -19.58 -15.22 21.31
C ASN A 285 -20.75 -16.19 21.12
N PRO A 286 -22.02 -15.74 21.17
CA PRO A 286 -23.18 -16.63 21.07
C PRO A 286 -23.20 -17.49 19.81
N THR A 287 -22.73 -16.93 18.70
CA THR A 287 -22.58 -17.60 17.40
C THR A 287 -21.52 -18.72 17.42
N ALA A 288 -20.70 -18.84 18.47
CA ALA A 288 -19.80 -19.99 18.67
C ALA A 288 -20.55 -21.29 18.98
N ILE A 289 -21.85 -21.23 19.31
CA ILE A 289 -22.70 -22.41 19.53
C ILE A 289 -22.65 -23.40 18.35
N ARG A 290 -22.43 -22.91 17.13
CA ARG A 290 -22.26 -23.74 15.93
C ARG A 290 -21.06 -24.70 15.99
N HIS A 291 -20.08 -24.40 16.83
CA HIS A 291 -18.86 -25.20 17.02
C HIS A 291 -18.91 -26.08 18.27
N VAL A 292 -19.93 -25.94 19.13
CA VAL A 292 -20.12 -26.79 20.31
C VAL A 292 -20.56 -28.20 19.85
N PRO A 293 -19.99 -29.30 20.34
CA PRO A 293 -20.49 -30.65 20.02
C PRO A 293 -21.95 -30.89 20.43
N GLU A 294 -22.66 -31.71 19.65
CA GLU A 294 -24.11 -31.94 19.82
C GLU A 294 -24.51 -32.44 21.20
N LYS A 295 -23.67 -33.29 21.81
CA LYS A 295 -23.84 -33.79 23.18
C LYS A 295 -24.03 -32.70 24.25
N TRP A 296 -23.63 -31.46 23.96
CA TRP A 296 -23.80 -30.31 24.85
C TRP A 296 -24.72 -29.21 24.30
N ARG A 297 -25.25 -29.34 23.06
CA ARG A 297 -26.27 -28.43 22.52
C ARG A 297 -27.68 -28.77 23.00
N ALA A 298 -27.93 -30.04 23.31
CA ALA A 298 -29.26 -30.55 23.65
C ALA A 298 -29.79 -30.13 25.03
N SER A 299 -29.01 -29.41 25.84
CA SER A 299 -29.42 -28.98 27.19
C SER A 299 -30.12 -27.61 27.26
N SER A 300 -30.32 -26.90 26.13
CA SER A 300 -30.96 -25.57 26.11
C SER A 300 -32.30 -25.49 25.35
N SER A 301 -32.84 -26.60 24.87
CA SER A 301 -34.15 -26.64 24.18
C SER A 301 -35.26 -27.34 24.98
N ALA A 302 -35.11 -27.46 26.30
CA ALA A 302 -36.12 -28.06 27.17
C ALA A 302 -36.25 -27.26 28.47
N SER A 303 -36.84 -26.07 28.39
CA SER A 303 -37.51 -25.35 29.49
C SER A 303 -38.13 -24.06 28.99
#